data_AF-A0A2R8MQP6-F1
#
_entry.id   AF-A0A2R8MQP6-F1
#
_cell.length_a   1.000
_cell.length_b   1.000
_cell.length_c   1.000
_cell.angle_alpha   90.00
_cell.angle_beta   90.00
_cell.angle_gamma   90.00
#
_symmetry.space_group_name_H-M   'P 1'
#
loop_
_entity.id
_entity.type
_entity.pdbx_description
1 polymer ?
#
loop_
_entity_poly.entity_id
_entity_poly.type
_entity_poly.pdbx_seq_one_letter_code
_entity_poly.pdbx_strand_id
1 'polypeptide(L)'
;MVGGPGESDSECGGEAPLSVRDRGTAGGQGGDEKSQTPPPSLRMPEGPELHLASQFVNEACRALVFGGCVEKSPVSRNPEVPFESSAYRISASARDKELRLTLSPLPGAQPPQEPLALVFRLGMSGSFQLVPRGELLRHAHPSFYTALPSPRLALCFVDIRRVGHWDLGGKWQPGRGPCVLQEYEQFR
;
A
#
# COMPACT_ATOMS: atom_id res chain seq x y z
N MET A 1 -52.50 -29.19 36.02
CA MET A 1 -52.55 -28.32 37.21
C MET A 1 -52.21 -29.16 38.43
N VAL A 2 -51.54 -28.52 39.40
CA VAL A 2 -51.15 -29.04 40.74
C VAL A 2 -50.02 -30.07 40.66
N GLY A 3 -48.84 -29.91 41.26
CA GLY A 3 -48.34 -29.07 42.35
C GLY A 3 -47.42 -29.97 43.21
N GLY A 4 -46.20 -29.52 43.54
CA GLY A 4 -45.23 -30.25 44.40
C GLY A 4 -45.69 -30.36 45.87
N PRO A 5 -44.80 -30.53 46.88
CA PRO A 5 -43.32 -30.61 46.90
C PRO A 5 -42.78 -31.80 47.75
N GLY A 6 -41.47 -31.90 47.98
CA GLY A 6 -40.90 -32.80 49.01
C GLY A 6 -39.39 -32.98 48.94
N GLU A 7 -38.67 -32.27 49.81
CA GLU A 7 -37.26 -32.48 50.17
C GLU A 7 -37.00 -33.90 50.72
N SER A 8 -35.81 -34.46 50.46
CA SER A 8 -35.11 -35.35 51.41
C SER A 8 -33.62 -35.41 51.09
N ASP A 9 -32.83 -35.18 52.12
CA ASP A 9 -31.38 -35.13 52.21
C ASP A 9 -30.63 -36.40 51.80
N SER A 10 -29.40 -36.22 51.30
CA SER A 10 -28.34 -37.20 51.52
C SER A 10 -27.02 -36.47 51.80
N GLU A 11 -26.55 -36.68 53.01
CA GLU A 11 -25.37 -36.10 53.64
C GLU A 11 -24.14 -37.02 53.46
N CYS A 12 -22.97 -36.53 53.91
CA CYS A 12 -21.62 -37.12 53.94
C CYS A 12 -20.80 -36.91 52.66
N GLY A 13 -19.80 -36.03 52.58
CA GLY A 13 -18.99 -35.39 53.62
C GLY A 13 -17.52 -35.56 53.27
N GLY A 14 -16.72 -34.49 53.35
CA GLY A 14 -15.26 -34.58 53.33
C GLY A 14 -14.56 -33.41 52.61
N GLU A 15 -13.83 -32.64 53.43
CA GLU A 15 -12.69 -31.78 53.08
C GLU A 15 -12.94 -30.35 52.60
N ALA A 16 -12.79 -29.42 53.55
CA ALA A 16 -11.80 -28.34 53.43
C ALA A 16 -11.56 -27.69 54.80
N PRO A 17 -10.29 -27.42 55.18
CA PRO A 17 -10.00 -26.31 56.07
C PRO A 17 -9.37 -25.13 55.32
N LEU A 18 -9.61 -23.99 55.92
CA LEU A 18 -9.36 -22.63 55.47
C LEU A 18 -7.88 -22.23 55.42
N SER A 19 -7.62 -21.38 54.41
CA SER A 19 -6.82 -20.14 54.45
C SER A 19 -5.33 -20.20 54.80
N VAL A 20 -4.49 -19.92 53.80
CA VAL A 20 -3.27 -19.12 53.97
C VAL A 20 -3.11 -18.13 52.80
N ARG A 21 -3.47 -16.87 53.09
CA ARG A 21 -2.79 -15.61 52.74
C ARG A 21 -2.02 -15.49 51.41
N ASP A 22 -2.63 -14.72 50.51
CA ASP A 22 -2.11 -13.50 49.86
C ASP A 22 -0.59 -13.35 49.63
N ARG A 23 -0.20 -13.39 48.34
CA ARG A 23 0.74 -12.43 47.72
C ARG A 23 0.64 -12.54 46.20
N GLY A 24 0.15 -11.49 45.57
CA GLY A 24 -0.01 -11.41 44.12
C GLY A 24 1.30 -11.34 43.35
N THR A 25 1.24 -11.69 42.06
CA THR A 25 1.98 -11.00 41.00
C THR A 25 1.21 -11.19 39.69
N ALA A 26 1.02 -10.07 39.00
CA ALA A 26 0.21 -9.89 37.82
C ALA A 26 0.87 -10.39 36.53
N GLY A 27 0.04 -10.58 35.50
CA GLY A 27 0.37 -10.14 34.14
C GLY A 27 0.73 -11.25 33.16
N GLY A 28 -0.28 -11.67 32.39
CA GLY A 28 -0.09 -12.51 31.21
C GLY A 28 0.69 -11.82 30.09
N GLN A 29 1.35 -12.63 29.27
CA GLN A 29 1.86 -12.22 27.97
C GLN A 29 1.38 -13.23 26.93
N GLY A 30 0.25 -12.90 26.29
CA GLY A 30 -0.04 -13.37 24.95
C GLY A 30 0.83 -12.56 23.99
N GLY A 31 1.73 -13.23 23.29
CA GLY A 31 2.56 -12.62 22.26
C GLY A 31 1.74 -12.36 20.99
N ASP A 32 1.17 -11.17 20.88
CA ASP A 32 0.75 -10.61 19.60
C ASP A 32 2.00 -10.20 18.81
N GLU A 33 2.44 -11.07 17.89
CA GLU A 33 3.45 -10.77 16.88
C GLU A 33 2.86 -9.79 15.86
N LYS A 34 2.71 -8.53 16.27
CA LYS A 34 2.34 -7.44 15.37
C LYS A 34 3.47 -7.21 14.38
N SER A 35 3.20 -7.56 13.14
CA SER A 35 3.97 -7.18 11.94
C SER A 35 4.35 -5.71 12.02
N GLN A 36 5.61 -5.45 12.37
CA GLN A 36 6.16 -4.11 12.51
C GLN A 36 6.32 -3.50 11.11
N THR A 37 5.30 -2.79 10.66
CA THR A 37 5.50 -1.78 9.61
C THR A 37 6.34 -0.67 10.23
N PRO A 38 7.49 -0.28 9.63
CA PRO A 38 8.31 0.78 10.17
C PRO A 38 7.51 2.09 10.24
N PRO A 39 7.74 2.94 11.26
CA PRO A 39 7.05 4.21 11.37
C PRO A 39 7.31 5.07 10.12
N PRO A 40 6.30 5.81 9.62
CA PRO A 40 6.49 6.67 8.45
C PRO A 40 7.63 7.66 8.73
N SER A 41 8.60 7.70 7.82
CA SER A 41 9.75 8.61 7.88
C SER A 41 9.26 10.06 8.08
N LEU A 42 9.85 10.76 9.04
CA LEU A 42 9.58 12.19 9.27
C LEU A 42 10.33 13.11 8.30
N ARG A 43 11.04 12.55 7.32
CA ARG A 43 11.85 13.31 6.35
C ARG A 43 11.11 13.45 5.01
N MET A 44 11.28 14.62 4.40
CA MET A 44 10.80 14.85 3.05
C MET A 44 11.62 14.03 2.05
N PRO A 45 10.99 13.43 1.03
CA PRO A 45 11.73 12.73 0.00
C PRO A 45 12.67 13.65 -0.75
N GLU A 46 13.91 13.17 -0.88
CA GLU A 46 14.98 13.76 -1.66
C GLU A 46 15.10 13.05 -3.01
N GLY A 47 15.91 13.60 -3.92
CA GLY A 47 16.16 13.00 -5.24
C GLY A 47 16.54 11.50 -5.22
N PRO A 48 17.41 11.03 -4.29
CA PRO A 48 17.77 9.62 -4.21
C PRO A 48 16.59 8.68 -3.89
N GLU A 49 15.66 9.09 -3.02
CA GLU A 49 14.51 8.26 -2.65
C GLU A 49 13.57 8.06 -3.84
N LEU A 50 13.35 9.13 -4.60
CA LEU A 50 12.59 9.12 -5.85
C LEU A 50 13.25 8.20 -6.90
N HIS A 51 14.57 8.29 -7.02
CA HIS A 51 15.34 7.44 -7.93
C HIS A 51 15.22 5.95 -7.56
N LEU A 52 15.39 5.61 -6.28
CA LEU A 52 15.23 4.25 -5.79
C LEU A 52 13.80 3.73 -5.96
N ALA A 53 12.78 4.57 -5.71
CA ALA A 53 11.39 4.20 -5.94
C ALA A 53 11.12 3.91 -7.44
N SER A 54 11.70 4.71 -8.34
CA SER A 54 11.61 4.46 -9.78
C SER A 54 12.30 3.16 -10.18
N GLN A 55 13.46 2.84 -9.60
CA GLN A 55 14.15 1.57 -9.85
C GLN A 55 13.32 0.39 -9.34
N PHE A 56 12.79 0.48 -8.11
CA PHE A 56 11.91 -0.54 -7.54
C PHE A 56 10.73 -0.83 -8.46
N VAL A 57 10.01 0.20 -8.93
CA VAL A 57 8.88 0.02 -9.83
C VAL A 57 9.32 -0.70 -11.12
N ASN A 58 10.42 -0.27 -11.73
CA ASN A 58 10.92 -0.89 -12.96
C ASN A 58 11.36 -2.34 -12.77
N GLU A 59 12.00 -2.67 -11.66
CA GLU A 59 12.46 -4.03 -11.38
C GLU A 59 11.30 -4.96 -11.03
N ALA A 60 10.42 -4.53 -10.12
CA ALA A 60 9.27 -5.30 -9.67
C ALA A 60 8.23 -5.50 -10.78
N CYS A 61 8.04 -4.50 -11.65
CA CYS A 61 7.05 -4.57 -12.74
C CYS A 61 7.60 -5.13 -14.05
N ARG A 62 8.92 -5.38 -14.18
CA ARG A 62 9.56 -5.77 -15.45
C ARG A 62 8.90 -6.97 -16.12
N ALA A 63 8.57 -7.98 -15.33
CA ALA A 63 8.01 -9.24 -15.80
C ALA A 63 6.48 -9.32 -15.61
N LEU A 64 5.85 -8.26 -15.08
CA LEU A 64 4.42 -8.24 -14.79
C LEU A 64 3.65 -7.60 -15.94
N VAL A 65 2.46 -8.16 -16.20
CA VAL A 65 1.47 -7.56 -17.09
C VAL A 65 0.31 -7.09 -16.24
N PHE A 66 -0.05 -5.82 -16.40
CA PHE A 66 -1.18 -5.19 -15.74
C PHE A 66 -2.40 -5.19 -16.65
N GLY A 67 -3.59 -5.10 -16.07
CA GLY A 67 -4.84 -5.10 -16.84
C GLY A 67 -6.01 -4.51 -16.07
N GLY A 68 -7.02 -4.10 -16.82
CA GLY A 68 -8.21 -3.42 -16.31
C GLY A 68 -8.02 -1.92 -16.15
N CYS A 69 -8.87 -1.32 -15.33
CA CYS A 69 -8.84 0.10 -15.01
C CYS A 69 -7.90 0.41 -13.84
N VAL A 70 -7.50 1.67 -13.73
CA VAL A 70 -6.74 2.18 -12.58
C VAL A 70 -7.73 2.60 -11.49
N GLU A 71 -7.70 1.91 -10.35
CA GLU A 71 -8.62 2.21 -9.25
C GLU A 71 -8.07 3.31 -8.34
N LYS A 72 -8.84 4.38 -8.18
CA LYS A 72 -8.58 5.43 -7.19
C LYS A 72 -9.53 5.28 -6.02
N SER A 73 -9.00 5.40 -4.80
CA SER A 73 -9.87 5.50 -3.62
C SER A 73 -10.74 6.77 -3.66
N PRO A 74 -12.00 6.70 -3.19
CA PRO A 74 -12.88 7.85 -3.11
C PRO A 74 -12.35 8.95 -2.17
N VAL A 75 -11.47 8.61 -1.23
CA VAL A 75 -10.98 9.55 -0.22
C VAL A 75 -9.76 10.37 -0.68
N SER A 76 -9.20 10.05 -1.84
CA SER A 76 -8.12 10.83 -2.46
C SER A 76 -8.68 11.98 -3.29
N ARG A 77 -8.14 13.19 -3.07
CA ARG A 77 -8.50 14.42 -3.82
C ARG A 77 -7.77 14.55 -5.17
N ASN A 78 -6.83 13.66 -5.43
CA ASN A 78 -6.09 13.63 -6.69
C ASN A 78 -7.00 13.25 -7.88
N PRO A 79 -6.62 13.62 -9.12
CA PRO A 79 -7.41 13.31 -10.31
C PRO A 79 -7.57 11.80 -10.51
N GLU A 80 -8.73 11.42 -11.05
CA GLU A 80 -8.93 10.07 -11.57
C GLU A 80 -8.02 9.82 -12.78
N VAL A 81 -7.64 8.56 -12.97
CA VAL A 81 -6.78 8.15 -14.07
C VAL A 81 -7.66 7.47 -15.12
N PRO A 82 -8.04 8.17 -16.21
CA PRO A 82 -8.91 7.62 -17.25
C PRO A 82 -8.10 6.69 -18.16
N PHE A 83 -7.74 5.52 -17.63
CA PHE A 83 -6.96 4.51 -18.33
C PHE A 83 -7.56 3.13 -18.09
N GLU A 84 -7.84 2.44 -19.19
CA GLU A 84 -8.31 1.06 -19.19
C GLU A 84 -7.62 0.32 -20.33
N SER A 85 -7.04 -0.84 -20.02
CA SER A 85 -6.43 -1.70 -21.02
C SER A 85 -6.38 -3.13 -20.49
N SER A 86 -6.69 -4.12 -21.32
CA SER A 86 -6.66 -5.52 -20.93
C SER A 86 -5.25 -6.01 -20.59
N ALA A 87 -4.24 -5.41 -21.21
CA ALA A 87 -2.84 -5.77 -21.01
C ALA A 87 -1.92 -4.56 -21.23
N TYR A 88 -1.20 -4.14 -20.21
CA TYR A 88 -0.24 -3.05 -20.27
C TYR A 88 0.96 -3.29 -19.36
N ARG A 89 2.06 -2.58 -19.63
CA ARG A 89 3.25 -2.56 -18.79
C ARG A 89 3.36 -1.23 -18.05
N ILE A 90 3.95 -1.30 -16.87
CA ILE A 90 4.26 -0.14 -16.05
C ILE A 90 5.78 0.05 -16.04
N SER A 91 6.22 1.27 -16.31
CA SER A 91 7.60 1.69 -16.15
C SER A 91 7.65 3.01 -15.38
N ALA A 92 8.79 3.33 -14.80
CA ALA A 92 9.01 4.56 -14.05
C ALA A 92 10.32 5.24 -14.45
N SER A 93 10.35 6.56 -14.31
CA SER A 93 11.54 7.38 -14.38
C SER A 93 11.46 8.43 -13.27
N ALA A 94 12.56 8.75 -12.61
CA ALA A 94 12.61 9.81 -11.60
C ALA A 94 13.42 11.00 -12.11
N ARG A 95 12.99 12.21 -11.77
CA ARG A 95 13.70 13.46 -12.03
C ARG A 95 13.57 14.35 -10.81
N ASP A 96 14.67 14.55 -10.09
CA ASP A 96 14.70 15.21 -8.78
C ASP A 96 13.60 14.70 -7.83
N LYS A 97 12.66 15.57 -7.45
CA LYS A 97 11.59 15.33 -6.49
C LYS A 97 10.30 14.82 -7.15
N GLU A 98 10.38 14.37 -8.40
CA GLU A 98 9.26 13.91 -9.19
C GLU A 98 9.51 12.51 -9.75
N LEU A 99 8.49 11.65 -9.73
CA LEU A 99 8.53 10.31 -10.31
C LEU A 99 7.46 10.23 -11.37
N ARG A 100 7.85 9.97 -12.62
CA ARG A 100 6.93 9.72 -13.72
C ARG A 100 6.74 8.23 -13.91
N LEU A 101 5.49 7.79 -13.84
CA LEU A 101 5.06 6.43 -14.12
C LEU A 101 4.38 6.42 -15.49
N THR A 102 4.79 5.51 -16.37
CA THR A 102 4.24 5.36 -17.72
C THR A 102 3.52 4.03 -17.85
N LEU A 103 2.24 4.10 -18.20
CA LEU A 103 1.37 2.99 -18.55
C LEU A 103 1.42 2.80 -20.07
N SER A 104 1.97 1.68 -20.51
CA SER A 104 2.15 1.37 -21.93
C SER A 104 1.33 0.14 -22.30
N PRO A 105 0.20 0.31 -23.01
CA PRO A 105 -0.59 -0.80 -23.54
C PRO A 105 0.26 -1.73 -24.40
N LEU A 106 0.02 -3.04 -24.29
CA LEU A 106 0.68 -4.03 -25.12
C LEU A 106 0.00 -4.14 -26.49
N PRO A 107 0.73 -4.55 -27.54
CA PRO A 107 0.12 -4.81 -28.85
C PRO A 107 -1.01 -5.84 -28.73
N GLY A 108 -2.19 -5.50 -29.23
CA GLY A 108 -3.39 -6.35 -29.16
C GLY A 108 -4.21 -6.20 -27.86
N ALA A 109 -3.81 -5.33 -26.94
CA ALA A 109 -4.63 -4.99 -25.77
C ALA A 109 -5.89 -4.23 -26.18
N GLN A 110 -6.95 -4.40 -25.39
CA GLN A 110 -8.28 -3.82 -25.62
C GLN A 110 -8.77 -3.12 -24.35
N PRO A 111 -9.41 -1.94 -24.44
CA PRO A 111 -9.59 -1.13 -25.66
C PRO A 111 -8.27 -0.57 -26.20
N PRO A 112 -8.23 -0.11 -27.47
CA PRO A 112 -7.07 0.60 -28.01
C PRO A 112 -6.87 1.89 -27.23
N GLN A 113 -5.73 2.00 -26.57
CA GLN A 113 -5.41 3.09 -25.66
C GLN A 113 -4.00 3.60 -25.98
N GLU A 114 -3.81 4.92 -25.94
CA GLU A 114 -2.49 5.51 -26.04
C GLU A 114 -1.73 5.37 -24.72
N PRO A 115 -0.38 5.28 -24.75
CA PRO A 115 0.42 5.28 -23.54
C PRO A 115 0.11 6.51 -22.67
N LEU A 116 -0.19 6.28 -21.39
CA LEU A 116 -0.51 7.34 -20.44
C LEU A 116 0.62 7.47 -19.41
N ALA A 117 1.13 8.68 -19.25
CA ALA A 117 2.10 8.98 -18.20
C ALA A 117 1.44 9.77 -17.06
N LEU A 118 1.92 9.53 -15.84
CA LEU A 118 1.50 10.16 -14.60
C LEU A 118 2.73 10.67 -13.87
N VAL A 119 2.73 11.91 -13.42
CA VAL A 119 3.83 12.47 -12.61
C VAL A 119 3.40 12.53 -11.16
N PHE A 120 4.10 11.78 -10.32
CA PHE A 120 3.91 11.66 -8.88
C PHE A 120 4.92 12.53 -8.12
N ARG A 121 4.42 13.16 -7.07
CA ARG A 121 5.20 13.79 -6.00
C ARG A 121 4.86 13.03 -4.73
N LEU A 122 5.82 12.33 -4.13
CA LEU A 122 5.53 11.40 -3.03
C LEU A 122 5.07 12.14 -1.76
N GLY A 123 5.47 13.40 -1.55
CA GLY A 123 5.18 14.10 -0.30
C GLY A 123 5.86 13.40 0.89
N MET A 124 5.47 13.70 2.13
CA MET A 124 6.20 13.18 3.31
C MET A 124 6.07 11.67 3.55
N SER A 125 5.03 11.02 3.02
CA SER A 125 4.73 9.61 3.32
C SER A 125 4.33 8.77 2.11
N GLY A 126 4.44 9.32 0.91
CA GLY A 126 4.17 8.57 -0.32
C GLY A 126 5.22 7.49 -0.52
N SER A 127 4.78 6.31 -0.95
CA SER A 127 5.66 5.20 -1.34
C SER A 127 4.97 4.33 -2.38
N PHE A 128 5.73 3.63 -3.21
CA PHE A 128 5.19 2.59 -4.09
C PHE A 128 5.40 1.23 -3.45
N GLN A 129 4.34 0.42 -3.42
CA GLN A 129 4.37 -0.93 -2.86
C GLN A 129 3.69 -1.90 -3.80
N LEU A 130 4.28 -3.07 -3.98
CA LEU A 130 3.69 -4.17 -4.73
C LEU A 130 3.20 -5.22 -3.72
N VAL A 131 1.88 -5.40 -3.65
CA VAL A 131 1.24 -6.27 -2.66
C VAL A 131 0.34 -7.30 -3.33
N PRO A 132 0.07 -8.46 -2.70
CA PRO A 132 -0.98 -9.36 -3.16
C PRO A 132 -2.35 -8.67 -3.16
N ARG A 133 -3.20 -8.99 -4.14
CA ARG A 133 -4.53 -8.36 -4.27
C ARG A 133 -5.43 -8.58 -3.04
N GLY A 134 -5.21 -9.63 -2.25
CA GLY A 134 -5.95 -9.89 -1.01
C GLY A 134 -5.53 -9.02 0.17
N GLU A 135 -4.38 -8.33 0.08
CA GLU A 135 -3.74 -7.58 1.17
C GLU A 135 -3.66 -6.09 0.84
N LEU A 136 -4.71 -5.55 0.23
CA LEU A 136 -4.74 -4.14 -0.15
C LEU A 136 -4.62 -3.23 1.08
N LEU A 137 -3.68 -2.29 0.99
CA LEU A 137 -3.37 -1.36 2.06
C LEU A 137 -4.45 -0.27 2.15
N ARG A 138 -4.86 0.08 3.38
CA ARG A 138 -5.93 1.08 3.64
C ARG A 138 -5.70 2.45 3.00
N HIS A 139 -4.45 2.80 2.74
CA HIS A 139 -4.03 4.10 2.19
C HIS A 139 -3.44 3.99 0.78
N ALA A 140 -3.80 2.93 0.02
CA ALA A 140 -3.40 2.72 -1.36
C ALA A 140 -4.24 3.56 -2.34
N HIS A 141 -3.63 4.60 -2.92
CA HIS A 141 -4.24 5.57 -3.82
C HIS A 141 -3.21 6.01 -4.87
N PRO A 142 -3.29 5.71 -6.18
CA PRO A 142 -4.13 4.70 -6.84
C PRO A 142 -3.52 3.28 -6.78
N SER A 143 -4.31 2.30 -7.22
CA SER A 143 -3.93 0.88 -7.34
C SER A 143 -3.99 0.41 -8.79
N PHE A 144 -2.95 -0.31 -9.22
CA PHE A 144 -2.83 -0.93 -10.54
C PHE A 144 -2.78 -2.45 -10.38
N TYR A 145 -3.66 -3.18 -11.06
CA TYR A 145 -3.77 -4.64 -10.90
C TYR A 145 -3.11 -5.41 -12.03
N THR A 146 -2.51 -6.53 -11.69
CA THR A 146 -1.95 -7.47 -12.67
C THR A 146 -3.04 -8.22 -13.43
N ALA A 147 -2.87 -8.38 -14.74
CA ALA A 147 -3.68 -9.25 -15.58
C ALA A 147 -3.26 -10.73 -15.42
N LEU A 148 -4.20 -11.64 -15.59
CA LEU A 148 -3.89 -13.08 -15.70
C LEU A 148 -3.11 -13.34 -17.00
N PRO A 149 -2.16 -14.29 -17.02
CA PRO A 149 -1.87 -15.32 -16.02
C PRO A 149 -0.90 -14.91 -14.90
N SER A 150 -0.55 -13.62 -14.76
CA SER A 150 0.36 -13.15 -13.72
C SER A 150 -0.20 -13.43 -12.30
N PRO A 151 0.65 -13.60 -11.29
CA PRO A 151 0.22 -13.64 -9.88
C PRO A 151 -0.65 -12.42 -9.57
N ARG A 152 -1.73 -12.61 -8.80
CA ARG A 152 -2.69 -11.55 -8.48
C ARG A 152 -2.07 -10.51 -7.54
N LEU A 153 -1.35 -9.56 -8.11
CA LEU A 153 -0.68 -8.47 -7.40
C LEU A 153 -1.35 -7.13 -7.73
N ALA A 154 -1.09 -6.16 -6.87
CA ALA A 154 -1.47 -4.78 -7.02
C ALA A 154 -0.27 -3.89 -6.74
N LEU A 155 0.11 -3.03 -7.70
CA LEU A 155 1.02 -1.93 -7.46
C LEU A 155 0.20 -0.77 -6.89
N CYS A 156 0.56 -0.29 -5.71
CA CYS A 156 -0.17 0.74 -5.00
C CYS A 156 0.75 1.92 -4.70
N PHE A 157 0.27 3.14 -4.93
CA PHE A 157 0.88 4.33 -4.30
C PHE A 157 0.26 4.49 -2.91
N VAL A 158 1.04 4.30 -1.86
CA VAL A 158 0.58 4.36 -0.47
C VAL A 158 0.95 5.72 0.10
N ASP A 159 -0.04 6.48 0.55
CA ASP A 159 0.20 7.75 1.20
C ASP A 159 -0.76 7.98 2.38
N ILE A 160 -0.22 7.81 3.59
CA ILE A 160 -0.99 7.93 4.84
C ILE A 160 -1.40 9.38 5.11
N ARG A 161 -0.50 10.34 4.85
CA ARG A 161 -0.74 11.76 5.11
C ARG A 161 -1.49 12.47 3.98
N ARG A 162 -1.59 11.85 2.80
CA ARG A 162 -2.32 12.36 1.62
C ARG A 162 -1.80 13.73 1.17
N VAL A 163 -0.50 13.91 1.30
CA VAL A 163 0.24 15.09 0.85
C VAL A 163 0.85 14.84 -0.53
N GLY A 164 1.01 13.56 -0.89
CA GLY A 164 1.42 13.12 -2.21
C GLY A 164 0.37 13.47 -3.25
N HIS A 165 0.85 13.89 -4.41
CA HIS A 165 0.04 14.37 -5.50
C HIS A 165 0.45 13.73 -6.80
N TRP A 166 -0.51 13.47 -7.70
CA TRP A 166 -0.20 13.07 -9.06
C TRP A 166 -0.96 13.90 -10.10
N ASP A 167 -0.27 14.21 -11.18
CA ASP A 167 -0.82 14.94 -12.32
C ASP A 167 -0.92 14.02 -13.54
N LEU A 168 -1.99 14.20 -14.32
CA LEU A 168 -2.18 13.49 -15.58
C LEU A 168 -1.25 14.09 -16.64
N GLY A 169 -0.56 13.22 -17.38
CA GLY A 169 0.40 13.61 -18.40
C GLY A 169 1.85 13.47 -17.93
N GLY A 170 2.75 13.23 -18.87
CA GLY A 170 4.17 12.97 -18.60
C GLY A 170 5.05 14.21 -18.47
N LYS A 171 4.46 15.39 -18.23
CA LYS A 171 5.17 16.66 -18.16
C LYS A 171 5.67 16.91 -16.73
N TRP A 172 6.98 17.04 -16.58
CA TRP A 172 7.61 17.51 -15.35
C TRP A 172 7.13 18.92 -15.00
N GLN A 173 7.20 19.30 -13.72
CA GLN A 173 6.76 20.62 -13.29
C GLN A 173 7.55 21.72 -14.00
N PRO A 174 6.87 22.71 -14.63
CA PRO A 174 7.56 23.81 -15.30
C PRO A 174 8.34 24.65 -14.28
N GLY A 175 9.52 25.11 -14.68
CA GLY A 175 10.40 25.90 -13.83
C GLY A 175 11.28 25.11 -12.86
N ARG A 176 11.22 23.77 -12.87
CA ARG A 176 12.24 22.95 -12.22
C ARG A 176 13.48 22.81 -13.11
N GLY A 177 14.65 22.95 -12.49
CA GLY A 177 15.93 22.72 -13.15
C GLY A 177 16.17 21.25 -13.51
N PRO A 178 17.30 20.96 -14.16
CA PRO A 178 17.72 19.60 -14.48
C PRO A 178 18.11 18.80 -13.22
N CYS A 179 17.96 17.48 -13.32
CA CYS A 179 18.17 16.56 -12.20
C CYS A 179 19.64 16.46 -11.80
N VAL A 180 19.94 16.68 -10.52
CA VAL A 180 21.32 16.65 -10.00
C VAL A 180 21.97 15.26 -10.12
N LEU A 181 21.17 14.19 -10.15
CA LEU A 181 21.64 12.80 -10.25
C LEU A 181 21.79 12.32 -11.69
N GLN A 182 20.90 12.74 -12.59
CA GLN A 182 20.80 12.20 -13.95
C GLN A 182 21.27 13.18 -15.04
N GLU A 183 21.23 14.48 -14.76
CA GLU A 183 21.47 15.56 -15.72
C GLU A 183 22.54 16.53 -15.16
N TYR A 184 23.58 16.00 -14.49
CA TYR A 184 24.60 16.80 -13.81
C TYR A 184 25.28 17.85 -14.73
N GLU A 185 25.53 17.50 -15.99
CA GLU A 185 26.15 18.41 -16.95
C GLU A 185 25.25 19.60 -17.35
N GLN A 186 23.93 19.41 -17.34
CA GLN A 186 22.98 20.50 -17.61
C GLN A 186 22.72 21.35 -16.37
N PHE A 187 22.98 20.78 -15.18
CA PHE A 187 22.81 21.46 -13.89
C PHE A 187 23.96 22.42 -13.55
N ARG A 188 25.18 22.13 -14.01
CA ARG A 188 26.39 22.92 -13.72
C ARG A 188 26.50 24.23 -14.50
#